data_AF-A0A382DPK6-F1
#
_entry.id   AF-A0A382DPK6-F1
#
_cell.length_a   1.000
_cell.length_b   1.000
_cell.length_c   1.000
_cell.angle_alpha   90.00
_cell.angle_beta   90.00
_cell.angle_gamma   90.00
#
_symmetry.space_group_name_H-M   'P 1'
#
loop_
_entity.id
_entity.type
_entity.pdbx_description
1 polymer ?
#
loop_
_entity_poly.entity_id
_entity_poly.type
_entity_poly.pdbx_seq_one_letter_code
_entity_poly.pdbx_strand_id
1 'polypeptide(L)'
;MKITDMRLESYRWPKPVPQSNGKHTYTHDGRNFVFIDTDEGITGVGLIGGLHTSDSISKAIFEHYKESVIGEDPFCNEKIWDNLWEPKISGRRGMTTRVISGIDIALWDIKGKAANQPVYKLLGGYTQKVPVYIAGGYYEDGKGLKELQEEMLTSVGMGANAVKMKIGAVSSNEDVERVKAVREAIGPNV
;
A
#
# COMPACT_ATOMS: atom_id res chain seq x y z
N MET A 1 12.00 -23.20 -12.10
CA MET A 1 11.29 -21.95 -12.40
C MET A 1 12.26 -20.83 -12.72
N LYS A 2 11.97 -20.08 -13.78
CA LYS A 2 12.67 -18.85 -14.18
C LYS A 2 11.67 -17.76 -14.47
N ILE A 3 12.06 -16.52 -14.18
CA ILE A 3 11.29 -15.33 -14.55
C ILE A 3 11.42 -15.09 -16.06
N THR A 4 10.29 -14.98 -16.76
CA THR A 4 10.23 -14.84 -18.23
C THR A 4 9.85 -13.43 -18.67
N ASP A 5 8.99 -12.75 -17.92
CA ASP A 5 8.61 -11.37 -18.18
C ASP A 5 8.21 -10.65 -16.88
N MET A 6 8.21 -9.32 -16.94
CA MET A 6 7.71 -8.47 -15.87
C MET A 6 7.05 -7.23 -16.45
N ARG A 7 5.94 -6.78 -15.84
CA ARG A 7 5.27 -5.54 -16.25
C ARG A 7 4.80 -4.73 -15.04
N LEU A 8 4.80 -3.41 -15.20
CA LEU A 8 4.26 -2.45 -14.25
C LEU A 8 3.00 -1.80 -14.83
N GLU A 9 1.86 -2.03 -14.18
CA GLU A 9 0.59 -1.41 -14.55
C GLU A 9 0.22 -0.31 -13.55
N SER A 10 -0.13 0.86 -14.08
CA SER A 10 -0.47 2.05 -13.29
C SER A 10 -1.93 2.43 -13.50
N TYR A 11 -2.67 2.56 -12.42
CA TYR A 11 -4.08 2.95 -12.40
C TYR A 11 -4.23 4.24 -11.63
N ARG A 12 -4.99 5.20 -12.19
CA ARG A 12 -5.24 6.50 -11.58
C ARG A 12 -6.64 6.99 -11.95
N TRP A 13 -7.41 7.41 -10.96
CA TRP A 13 -8.77 7.91 -11.16
C TRP A 13 -9.07 9.07 -10.20
N PRO A 14 -9.94 10.02 -10.58
CA PRO A 14 -10.30 11.13 -9.71
C PRO A 14 -11.10 10.65 -8.51
N LYS A 15 -10.88 11.29 -7.35
CA LYS A 15 -11.76 11.12 -6.19
C LYS A 15 -13.06 11.89 -6.41
N PRO A 16 -14.21 11.38 -5.93
CA PRO A 16 -15.47 12.13 -5.97
C PRO A 16 -15.37 13.48 -5.25
N VAL A 17 -14.66 13.51 -4.12
CA VAL A 17 -14.35 14.71 -3.34
C VAL A 17 -12.85 14.68 -2.97
N PRO A 18 -12.10 15.78 -3.15
CA PRO A 18 -10.73 15.86 -2.66
C PRO A 18 -10.62 15.64 -1.15
N GLN A 19 -9.67 14.82 -0.72
CA GLN A 19 -9.46 14.48 0.68
C GLN A 19 -8.13 15.03 1.16
N SER A 20 -8.09 15.73 2.29
CA SER A 20 -6.86 16.28 2.86
C SER A 20 -6.48 15.57 4.16
N ASN A 21 -5.17 15.43 4.38
CA ASN A 21 -4.59 15.24 5.70
C ASN A 21 -3.91 16.55 6.14
N GLY A 22 -3.19 16.57 7.26
CA GLY A 22 -2.52 17.78 7.75
C GLY A 22 -1.40 18.36 6.87
N LYS A 23 -1.08 17.77 5.72
CA LYS A 23 0.01 18.23 4.83
C LYS A 23 -0.33 18.17 3.35
N HIS A 24 -1.17 17.24 2.92
CA HIS A 24 -1.41 16.91 1.54
C HIS A 24 -2.91 16.78 1.25
N THR A 25 -3.32 17.30 0.10
CA THR A 25 -4.64 17.11 -0.50
C THR A 25 -4.54 16.11 -1.64
N TYR A 26 -5.35 15.06 -1.56
CA TYR A 26 -5.46 14.00 -2.53
C TYR A 26 -6.70 14.23 -3.39
N THR A 27 -6.49 14.54 -4.66
CA THR A 27 -7.58 14.71 -5.65
C THR A 27 -7.84 13.46 -6.47
N HIS A 28 -6.94 12.48 -6.41
CA HIS A 28 -6.98 11.25 -7.17
C HIS A 28 -6.52 10.09 -6.30
N ASP A 29 -7.09 8.93 -6.55
CA ASP A 29 -6.54 7.66 -6.11
C ASP A 29 -5.59 7.11 -7.17
N GLY A 30 -4.68 6.24 -6.73
CA GLY A 30 -3.82 5.51 -7.64
C GLY A 30 -3.36 4.18 -7.05
N ARG A 31 -3.04 3.23 -7.93
CA ARG A 31 -2.46 1.93 -7.60
C ARG A 31 -1.48 1.53 -8.69
N ASN A 32 -0.35 0.96 -8.29
CA ASN A 32 0.63 0.43 -9.22
C ASN A 32 0.83 -1.07 -8.92
N PHE A 33 0.76 -1.92 -9.93
CA PHE A 33 0.90 -3.35 -9.80
C PHE A 33 2.10 -3.85 -10.59
N VAL A 34 2.94 -4.64 -9.94
CA VAL A 34 4.01 -5.38 -10.58
C VAL A 34 3.51 -6.79 -10.84
N PHE A 35 3.60 -7.23 -12.08
CA PHE A 35 3.36 -8.61 -12.48
C PHE A 35 4.69 -9.25 -12.89
N ILE A 36 4.93 -10.47 -12.44
CA ILE A 36 6.12 -11.26 -12.80
C ILE A 36 5.65 -12.61 -13.31
N ASP A 37 5.95 -12.91 -14.56
CA ASP A 37 5.58 -14.16 -15.21
C ASP A 37 6.75 -15.15 -15.18
N THR A 38 6.44 -16.44 -15.12
CA THR A 38 7.43 -17.52 -15.05
C THR A 38 7.29 -18.52 -16.19
N ASP A 39 8.33 -19.30 -16.43
CA ASP A 39 8.35 -20.38 -17.43
C ASP A 39 7.43 -21.57 -17.08
N GLU A 40 6.96 -21.64 -15.84
CA GLU A 40 6.01 -22.65 -15.34
C GLU A 40 4.56 -22.15 -15.36
N GLY A 41 4.30 -20.96 -15.92
CA GLY A 41 2.94 -20.41 -16.06
C GLY A 41 2.36 -19.81 -14.78
N ILE A 42 3.18 -19.60 -13.74
CA ILE A 42 2.78 -18.90 -12.51
C ILE A 42 3.09 -17.41 -12.67
N THR A 43 2.08 -16.57 -12.45
CA THR A 43 2.24 -15.11 -12.38
C THR A 43 2.16 -14.63 -10.93
N GLY A 44 3.18 -13.92 -10.47
CA GLY A 44 3.19 -13.17 -9.21
C GLY A 44 2.62 -11.78 -9.36
N VAL A 45 1.94 -11.29 -8.32
CA VAL A 45 1.36 -9.93 -8.28
C VAL A 45 1.84 -9.19 -7.03
N GLY A 46 2.47 -8.05 -7.24
CA GLY A 46 2.95 -7.15 -6.21
C GLY A 46 2.25 -5.80 -6.24
N LEU A 47 1.92 -5.26 -5.08
CA LEU A 47 1.29 -3.93 -4.97
C LEU A 47 2.31 -2.87 -4.56
N ILE A 48 2.48 -1.87 -5.41
CA ILE A 48 3.14 -0.61 -5.08
C ILE A 48 2.01 0.40 -4.85
N GLY A 49 1.91 0.94 -3.63
CA GLY A 49 0.87 1.94 -3.29
C GLY A 49 0.83 3.10 -4.29
N GLY A 50 -0.30 3.82 -4.37
CA GLY A 50 -0.50 4.90 -5.34
C GLY A 50 0.67 5.90 -5.38
N LEU A 51 1.35 5.97 -6.52
CA LEU A 51 2.48 6.84 -6.74
C LEU A 51 1.93 8.17 -7.21
N HIS A 52 1.35 8.92 -6.28
CA HIS A 52 0.86 10.26 -6.56
C HIS A 52 2.01 11.07 -7.17
N THR A 53 1.86 11.42 -8.45
CA THR A 53 2.75 12.26 -9.28
C THR A 53 4.08 11.68 -9.80
N SER A 54 4.29 10.36 -9.86
CA SER A 54 5.61 9.81 -10.28
C SER A 54 5.60 8.51 -11.09
N ASP A 55 4.51 8.20 -11.81
CA ASP A 55 4.40 6.94 -12.58
C ASP A 55 5.53 6.78 -13.62
N SER A 56 5.95 7.85 -14.29
CA SER A 56 7.05 7.81 -15.27
C SER A 56 8.40 7.45 -14.63
N ILE A 57 8.70 8.00 -13.46
CA ILE A 57 9.93 7.70 -12.70
C ILE A 57 9.92 6.24 -12.24
N SER A 58 8.77 5.79 -11.76
CA SER A 58 8.59 4.41 -11.29
C SER A 58 8.75 3.41 -12.41
N LYS A 59 8.20 3.70 -13.58
CA LYS A 59 8.38 2.92 -14.80
C LYS A 59 9.84 2.87 -15.21
N ALA A 60 10.54 4.01 -15.25
CA ALA A 60 11.96 4.03 -15.59
C ALA A 60 12.82 3.19 -14.63
N ILE A 61 12.57 3.30 -13.31
CA ILE A 61 13.25 2.47 -12.30
C ILE A 61 12.91 0.99 -12.50
N PHE A 62 11.63 0.68 -12.75
CA PHE A 62 11.17 -0.69 -12.96
C PHE A 62 11.80 -1.33 -14.19
N GLU A 63 11.84 -0.63 -15.33
CA GLU A 63 12.49 -1.14 -16.55
C GLU A 63 13.99 -1.38 -16.32
N HIS A 64 14.66 -0.49 -15.59
CA HIS A 64 16.06 -0.70 -15.21
C HIS A 64 16.25 -1.96 -14.36
N TYR A 65 15.37 -2.21 -13.38
CA TYR A 65 15.44 -3.42 -12.55
C TYR A 65 15.00 -4.69 -13.29
N LYS A 66 14.10 -4.57 -14.27
CA LYS A 66 13.66 -5.71 -15.07
C LYS A 66 14.84 -6.42 -15.74
N GLU A 67 15.81 -5.65 -16.25
CA GLU A 67 17.00 -6.19 -16.94
C GLU A 67 17.82 -7.17 -16.06
N SER A 68 17.86 -6.98 -14.74
CA SER A 68 18.61 -7.84 -13.82
C SER A 68 17.77 -8.97 -13.19
N VAL A 69 16.45 -8.93 -13.35
CA VAL A 69 15.52 -9.90 -12.73
C VAL A 69 15.07 -10.97 -13.73
N ILE A 70 14.95 -10.64 -15.02
CA ILE A 70 14.61 -11.64 -16.05
C ILE A 70 15.66 -12.76 -16.07
N GLY A 71 15.18 -14.01 -16.11
CA GLY A 71 16.02 -15.22 -16.14
C GLY A 71 16.47 -15.72 -14.76
N GLU A 72 16.30 -14.93 -13.69
CA GLU A 72 16.56 -15.35 -12.32
C GLU A 72 15.50 -16.36 -11.82
N ASP A 73 15.88 -17.11 -10.79
CA ASP A 73 14.96 -18.02 -10.07
C ASP A 73 14.15 -17.21 -9.04
N PRO A 74 12.80 -17.15 -9.14
CA PRO A 74 11.97 -16.39 -8.21
C PRO A 74 12.06 -16.90 -6.76
N PHE A 75 12.55 -18.13 -6.53
CA PHE A 75 12.79 -18.64 -5.19
C PHE A 75 14.01 -17.99 -4.51
N CYS A 76 14.93 -17.42 -5.28
CA CYS A 76 16.10 -16.68 -4.82
C CYS A 76 15.79 -15.19 -4.56
N ASN A 77 14.60 -14.85 -4.05
CA ASN A 77 14.17 -13.45 -3.88
C ASN A 77 15.12 -12.60 -3.01
N GLU A 78 15.79 -13.17 -2.00
CA GLU A 78 16.79 -12.43 -1.20
C GLU A 78 18.01 -12.01 -2.03
N LYS A 79 18.50 -12.90 -2.92
CA LYS A 79 19.58 -12.57 -3.87
C LYS A 79 19.12 -11.49 -4.84
N ILE A 80 17.90 -11.63 -5.39
CA ILE A 80 17.33 -10.62 -6.28
C ILE A 80 17.23 -9.27 -5.55
N TRP A 81 16.72 -9.26 -4.32
CA TRP A 81 16.60 -8.04 -3.52
C TRP A 81 17.95 -7.37 -3.27
N ASP A 82 18.97 -8.14 -2.89
CA ASP A 82 20.32 -7.63 -2.63
C ASP A 82 20.95 -7.01 -3.89
N ASN A 83 20.76 -7.67 -5.05
CA ASN A 83 21.20 -7.14 -6.34
C ASN A 83 20.49 -5.85 -6.74
N LEU A 84 19.20 -5.69 -6.40
CA LEU A 84 18.45 -4.47 -6.70
C LEU A 84 18.75 -3.33 -5.71
N TRP A 85 19.12 -3.68 -4.48
CA TRP A 85 19.43 -2.73 -3.42
C TRP A 85 20.86 -2.21 -3.53
N GLU A 86 21.07 -1.25 -4.44
CA GLU A 86 22.35 -0.57 -4.61
C GLU A 86 22.33 0.85 -4.00
N PRO A 87 22.48 1.00 -2.67
CA PRO A 87 22.28 2.27 -1.97
C PRO A 87 23.20 3.41 -2.43
N LYS A 88 24.35 3.07 -3.01
CA LYS A 88 25.33 4.03 -3.55
C LYS A 88 24.93 4.55 -4.93
N ILE A 89 24.19 3.75 -5.72
CA ILE A 89 23.91 4.01 -7.14
C ILE A 89 22.45 4.44 -7.32
N SER A 90 21.50 3.58 -6.96
CA SER A 90 20.06 3.82 -7.12
C SER A 90 19.44 4.55 -5.90
N GLY A 91 20.24 4.79 -4.86
CA GLY A 91 19.82 5.51 -3.66
C GLY A 91 19.21 4.62 -2.58
N ARG A 92 18.96 5.22 -1.42
CA ARG A 92 18.71 4.49 -0.15
C ARG A 92 17.26 4.48 0.31
N ARG A 93 16.35 5.19 -0.36
CA ARG A 93 14.96 5.42 0.09
C ARG A 93 14.08 5.84 -1.10
N GLY A 94 12.78 5.93 -0.85
CA GLY A 94 11.85 6.59 -1.76
C GLY A 94 11.37 5.67 -2.87
N MET A 95 11.44 6.15 -4.12
CA MET A 95 10.84 5.46 -5.25
C MET A 95 11.54 4.15 -5.59
N THR A 96 12.86 4.08 -5.48
CA THR A 96 13.61 2.85 -5.74
C THR A 96 13.24 1.73 -4.77
N THR A 97 13.24 2.01 -3.46
CA THR A 97 12.77 1.04 -2.45
C THR A 97 11.32 0.61 -2.68
N ARG A 98 10.45 1.51 -3.14
CA ARG A 98 9.05 1.19 -3.44
C ARG A 98 8.91 0.22 -4.61
N VAL A 99 9.69 0.41 -5.68
CA VAL A 99 9.69 -0.52 -6.83
C VAL A 99 10.24 -1.89 -6.42
N ILE A 100 11.35 -1.92 -5.68
CA ILE A 100 11.92 -3.16 -5.13
C ILE A 100 10.88 -3.89 -4.28
N SER A 101 10.13 -3.17 -3.44
CA SER A 101 9.05 -3.77 -2.62
C SER A 101 7.95 -4.41 -3.47
N GLY A 102 7.56 -3.77 -4.59
CA GLY A 102 6.58 -4.34 -5.51
C GLY A 102 7.07 -5.64 -6.15
N ILE A 103 8.33 -5.68 -6.57
CA ILE A 103 8.97 -6.88 -7.11
C ILE A 103 9.01 -7.98 -6.05
N ASP A 104 9.49 -7.69 -4.84
CA ASP A 104 9.58 -8.69 -3.76
C ASP A 104 8.21 -9.27 -3.37
N ILE A 105 7.16 -8.45 -3.27
CA ILE A 105 5.80 -8.94 -3.01
C ILE A 105 5.34 -9.90 -4.12
N ALA A 106 5.61 -9.60 -5.39
CA ALA A 106 5.27 -10.48 -6.50
C ALA A 106 6.02 -11.82 -6.44
N LEU A 107 7.31 -11.80 -6.05
CA LEU A 107 8.10 -13.01 -5.84
C LEU A 107 7.56 -13.86 -4.67
N TRP A 108 7.12 -13.23 -3.57
CA TRP A 108 6.45 -13.94 -2.47
C TRP A 108 5.11 -14.55 -2.89
N ASP A 109 4.34 -13.86 -3.74
CA ASP A 109 3.11 -14.41 -4.30
C ASP A 109 3.38 -15.63 -5.20
N ILE A 110 4.44 -15.60 -6.02
CA ILE A 110 4.91 -16.78 -6.78
C ILE A 110 5.23 -17.93 -5.83
N LYS A 111 6.00 -17.68 -4.77
CA LYS A 111 6.35 -18.71 -3.78
C LYS A 111 5.11 -19.35 -3.15
N GLY A 112 4.13 -18.53 -2.76
CA GLY A 112 2.86 -19.01 -2.22
C GLY A 112 2.11 -19.90 -3.20
N LYS A 113 1.96 -19.44 -4.44
CA LYS A 113 1.29 -20.19 -5.52
C LYS A 113 2.00 -21.50 -5.86
N ALA A 114 3.31 -21.45 -6.05
CA ALA A 114 4.13 -22.61 -6.39
C ALA A 114 4.14 -23.66 -5.28
N ALA A 115 4.17 -23.23 -4.01
CA ALA A 115 4.08 -24.13 -2.86
C ALA A 115 2.65 -24.59 -2.55
N ASN A 116 1.63 -24.04 -3.22
CA ASN A 116 0.23 -24.19 -2.88
C ASN A 116 -0.03 -23.89 -1.38
N GLN A 117 0.57 -22.81 -0.88
CA GLN A 117 0.46 -22.37 0.52
C GLN A 117 0.18 -20.87 0.59
N PRO A 118 -0.62 -20.41 1.56
CA PRO A 118 -0.75 -18.99 1.80
C PRO A 118 0.56 -18.41 2.33
N VAL A 119 0.94 -17.21 1.88
CA VAL A 119 2.24 -16.58 2.21
C VAL A 119 2.50 -16.50 3.72
N TYR A 120 1.47 -16.25 4.55
CA TYR A 120 1.65 -16.18 6.01
C TYR A 120 2.18 -17.49 6.63
N LYS A 121 1.91 -18.65 6.01
CA LYS A 121 2.47 -19.95 6.45
C LYS A 121 3.94 -20.06 6.09
N LEU A 122 4.34 -19.55 4.92
CA LEU A 122 5.74 -19.49 4.51
C LEU A 122 6.56 -18.56 5.41
N LEU A 123 5.94 -17.48 5.91
CA LEU A 123 6.55 -16.53 6.86
C LEU A 123 6.60 -17.03 8.32
N GLY A 124 6.20 -18.27 8.59
CA GLY A 124 6.28 -18.91 9.91
C GLY A 124 4.93 -19.25 10.55
N GLY A 125 3.81 -18.73 10.04
CA GLY A 125 2.48 -19.25 10.33
C GLY A 125 1.97 -19.05 11.76
N TYR A 126 2.51 -18.07 12.50
CA TYR A 126 2.23 -17.83 13.93
C TYR A 126 0.73 -17.74 14.28
N THR A 127 -0.05 -17.01 13.47
CA THR A 127 -1.48 -16.80 13.71
C THR A 127 -2.25 -16.72 12.39
N GLN A 128 -3.55 -17.06 12.46
CA GLN A 128 -4.51 -16.86 11.37
C GLN A 128 -5.37 -15.60 11.54
N LYS A 129 -5.19 -14.87 12.65
CA LYS A 129 -5.93 -13.64 12.96
C LYS A 129 -4.96 -12.55 13.40
N VAL A 130 -5.17 -11.34 12.89
CA VAL A 130 -4.39 -10.15 13.24
C VAL A 130 -5.34 -8.99 13.60
N PRO A 131 -5.00 -8.15 14.58
CA PRO A 131 -5.76 -6.93 14.84
C PRO A 131 -5.73 -6.00 13.61
N VAL A 132 -6.87 -5.40 13.29
CA VAL A 132 -7.02 -4.43 12.20
C VAL A 132 -7.70 -3.17 12.71
N TYR A 133 -7.43 -2.04 12.05
CA TYR A 133 -8.07 -0.77 12.32
C TYR A 133 -8.44 -0.10 11.00
N ILE A 134 -9.48 0.73 10.99
CA ILE A 134 -9.90 1.47 9.79
C ILE A 134 -9.35 2.90 9.87
N ALA A 135 -8.65 3.31 8.82
CA ALA A 135 -8.06 4.63 8.70
C ALA A 135 -8.89 5.51 7.76
N GLY A 136 -9.39 6.62 8.27
CA GLY A 136 -10.20 7.59 7.54
C GLY A 136 -10.05 8.98 8.13
N GLY A 137 -11.17 9.68 8.29
CA GLY A 137 -11.27 10.96 8.97
C GLY A 137 -10.46 12.05 8.29
N TYR A 138 -10.41 12.00 6.96
CA TYR A 138 -9.85 13.06 6.13
C TYR A 138 -10.74 14.30 6.19
N TYR A 139 -10.13 15.46 5.93
CA TYR A 139 -10.85 16.70 5.69
C TYR A 139 -11.34 16.71 4.25
N GLU A 140 -12.58 17.14 4.06
CA GLU A 140 -13.26 17.24 2.77
C GLU A 140 -14.11 18.51 2.78
N ASP A 141 -14.23 19.18 1.65
CA ASP A 141 -15.07 20.38 1.55
C ASP A 141 -16.53 20.00 1.85
N GLY A 142 -17.14 20.73 2.79
CA GLY A 142 -18.52 20.48 3.23
C GLY A 142 -18.68 19.35 4.27
N LYS A 143 -17.61 18.69 4.70
CA LYS A 143 -17.66 17.64 5.72
C LYS A 143 -17.49 18.22 7.12
N GLY A 144 -18.58 18.28 7.87
CA GLY A 144 -18.61 18.73 9.25
C GLY A 144 -18.38 17.62 10.27
N LEU A 145 -18.64 17.94 11.55
CA LEU A 145 -18.48 17.00 12.66
C LEU A 145 -19.44 15.80 12.53
N LYS A 146 -20.67 16.04 12.07
CA LYS A 146 -21.69 14.99 11.92
C LYS A 146 -21.26 13.96 10.90
N GLU A 147 -20.84 14.39 9.72
CA GLU A 147 -20.40 13.50 8.63
C GLU A 147 -19.13 12.73 9.03
N LEU A 148 -18.24 13.37 9.80
CA LEU A 148 -17.07 12.70 10.39
C LEU A 148 -17.47 11.63 11.41
N GLN A 149 -18.45 11.90 12.28
CA GLN A 149 -18.96 10.92 13.24
C GLN A 149 -19.62 9.74 12.52
N GLU A 150 -20.43 10.00 11.50
CA GLU A 150 -21.08 8.96 10.68
C GLU A 150 -20.05 8.06 9.96
N GLU A 151 -18.95 8.63 9.44
CA GLU A 151 -17.84 7.85 8.87
C GLU A 151 -17.21 6.90 9.90
N MET A 152 -16.97 7.38 11.12
CA MET A 152 -16.34 6.58 12.18
C MET A 152 -17.29 5.50 12.70
N LEU A 153 -18.58 5.83 12.86
CA LEU A 153 -19.62 4.86 13.19
C LEU A 153 -19.78 3.79 12.12
N THR A 154 -19.69 4.16 10.84
CA THR A 154 -19.68 3.20 9.73
C THR A 154 -18.50 2.25 9.86
N SER A 155 -17.31 2.78 10.17
CA SER A 155 -16.11 1.97 10.38
C SER A 155 -16.27 0.97 11.54
N VAL A 156 -16.84 1.41 12.66
CA VAL A 156 -17.16 0.52 13.80
C VAL A 156 -18.23 -0.50 13.43
N GLY A 157 -19.25 -0.11 12.68
CA GLY A 157 -20.30 -1.00 12.16
C GLY A 157 -19.77 -2.10 11.24
N MET A 158 -18.62 -1.89 10.58
CA MET A 158 -17.91 -2.93 9.82
C MET A 158 -17.11 -3.90 10.71
N GLY A 159 -17.13 -3.74 12.03
CA GLY A 159 -16.42 -4.58 13.01
C GLY A 159 -15.04 -4.05 13.41
N ALA A 160 -14.71 -2.79 13.14
CA ALA A 160 -13.45 -2.20 13.57
C ALA A 160 -13.46 -1.89 15.08
N ASN A 161 -12.49 -2.44 15.80
CA ASN A 161 -12.26 -2.16 17.23
C ASN A 161 -11.23 -1.04 17.45
N ALA A 162 -10.85 -0.34 16.38
CA ALA A 162 -9.96 0.82 16.40
C ALA A 162 -10.17 1.62 15.11
N VAL A 163 -10.18 2.95 15.24
CA VAL A 163 -10.26 3.88 14.12
C VAL A 163 -9.14 4.91 14.17
N LYS A 164 -8.79 5.47 13.01
CA LYS A 164 -7.81 6.56 12.91
C LYS A 164 -8.39 7.68 12.05
N MET A 165 -8.26 8.93 12.54
CA MET A 165 -8.62 10.14 11.80
C MET A 165 -7.40 11.01 11.51
N LYS A 166 -7.51 11.96 10.58
CA LYS A 166 -6.46 12.95 10.28
C LYS A 166 -6.63 14.17 11.17
N ILE A 167 -5.51 14.77 11.54
CA ILE A 167 -5.39 16.07 12.21
C ILE A 167 -4.35 16.94 11.47
N GLY A 168 -4.28 18.22 11.80
CA GLY A 168 -3.26 19.18 11.37
C GLY A 168 -3.57 19.98 10.11
N ALA A 169 -4.80 19.93 9.57
CA ALA A 169 -5.19 20.76 8.41
C ALA A 169 -6.04 21.97 8.78
N VAL A 170 -6.47 22.07 10.04
CA VAL A 170 -7.29 23.15 10.60
C VAL A 170 -6.64 23.67 11.89
N SER A 171 -7.26 24.65 12.56
CA SER A 171 -6.75 25.13 13.85
C SER A 171 -6.71 24.00 14.88
N SER A 172 -5.79 24.09 15.85
CA SER A 172 -5.67 23.09 16.90
C SER A 172 -6.96 22.91 17.69
N ASN A 173 -7.69 23.99 17.93
CA ASN A 173 -8.97 23.95 18.66
C ASN A 173 -10.05 23.22 17.86
N GLU A 174 -10.10 23.43 16.53
CA GLU A 174 -11.03 22.66 15.68
C GLU A 174 -10.68 21.17 15.66
N ASP A 175 -9.40 20.80 15.63
CA ASP A 175 -9.02 19.40 15.72
C ASP A 175 -9.37 18.76 17.07
N VAL A 176 -9.27 19.50 18.17
CA VAL A 176 -9.74 19.04 19.48
C VAL A 176 -11.25 18.74 19.44
N GLU A 177 -12.05 19.64 18.86
CA GLU A 177 -13.49 19.42 18.71
C GLU A 177 -13.80 18.22 17.79
N ARG A 178 -13.06 18.05 16.69
CA ARG A 178 -13.20 16.88 15.80
C ARG A 178 -12.89 15.57 16.53
N VAL A 179 -11.80 15.52 17.31
CA VAL A 179 -11.43 14.33 18.09
C VAL A 179 -12.47 14.03 19.16
N LYS A 180 -12.94 15.07 19.87
CA LYS A 180 -13.99 14.94 20.88
C LYS A 180 -15.28 14.38 20.27
N ALA A 181 -15.74 14.94 19.15
CA ALA A 181 -16.95 14.48 18.46
C ALA A 181 -16.83 12.99 18.05
N VAL A 182 -15.69 12.58 17.48
CA VAL A 182 -15.46 11.18 17.12
C VAL A 182 -15.47 10.28 18.35
N ARG A 183 -14.79 10.68 19.43
CA ARG A 183 -14.75 9.91 20.68
C ARG A 183 -16.13 9.75 21.31
N GLU A 184 -16.94 10.79 21.33
CA GLU A 184 -18.32 10.75 21.82
C GLU A 184 -19.19 9.79 20.98
N ALA A 185 -19.01 9.78 19.65
CA ALA A 185 -19.79 8.93 18.76
C ALA A 185 -19.44 7.44 18.89
N ILE A 186 -18.15 7.09 18.86
CA ILE A 186 -17.72 5.68 18.88
C ILE A 186 -17.71 5.06 20.29
N GLY A 187 -17.82 5.89 21.33
CA GLY A 187 -17.82 5.45 22.72
C GLY A 187 -16.42 5.10 23.27
N PRO A 188 -16.36 4.60 24.52
CA PRO A 188 -15.09 4.37 25.22
C PRO A 188 -14.39 3.05 24.86
N ASN A 189 -15.06 2.13 24.16
CA ASN A 189 -14.59 0.76 23.95
C ASN A 189 -14.02 0.52 22.54
N VAL A 190 -13.81 1.59 21.76
CA VAL A 190 -13.22 1.61 20.42
C VAL A 190 -11.90 2.37 20.42
#